data_AF-W8F5S1-F1
#
_entry.id   AF-W8F5S1-F1
#
_cell.length_a   1.000
_cell.length_b   1.000
_cell.length_c   1.000
_cell.angle_alpha   90.00
_cell.angle_beta   90.00
_cell.angle_gamma   90.00
#
_symmetry.space_group_name_H-M   'P 1'
#
loop_
_entity.id
_entity.type
_entity.pdbx_description
1 polymer ?
#
loop_
_entity_poly.entity_id
_entity_poly.type
_entity_poly.pdbx_seq_one_letter_code
_entity_poly.pdbx_strand_id
1 'polypeptide(L)'
;MPPASLSMTFFYFTHRFSHMLTPAAQFLTYAEAVALYQQLKEAEVDALVKTCGPPSFPFGDGLFYQLLIEEADVPLARETVEAFELQRAAPKAVRCSRCRAEGAAPLLRPAWWQRLYYAGTVLHKCTQCGTEFPV
;
A
#
# COMPACT_ATOMS: atom_id res chain seq x y z
N MET A 1 11.61 -59.16 21.36
CA MET A 1 12.71 -59.01 20.38
C MET A 1 12.10 -58.96 18.98
N PRO A 2 12.60 -58.07 18.10
CA PRO A 2 11.85 -56.93 17.53
C PRO A 2 11.92 -56.93 15.97
N PRO A 3 11.74 -55.83 15.20
CA PRO A 3 10.85 -54.66 15.34
C PRO A 3 10.05 -54.31 14.05
N ALA A 4 9.11 -53.36 14.22
CA ALA A 4 8.78 -52.18 13.40
C ALA A 4 9.02 -52.16 11.86
N SER A 5 8.00 -51.71 11.14
CA SER A 5 8.13 -51.08 9.80
C SER A 5 7.08 -49.98 9.64
N LEU A 6 7.37 -48.82 10.22
CA LEU A 6 6.82 -47.53 9.80
C LEU A 6 7.45 -47.20 8.44
N SER A 7 6.70 -47.34 7.35
CA SER A 7 7.11 -46.75 6.08
C SER A 7 6.65 -45.29 6.05
N MET A 8 7.55 -44.43 6.53
CA MET A 8 7.70 -43.05 6.09
C MET A 8 7.77 -43.03 4.56
N THR A 9 6.67 -42.69 3.88
CA THR A 9 6.78 -42.24 2.49
C THR A 9 7.26 -40.80 2.53
N PHE A 10 8.58 -40.70 2.44
CA PHE A 10 9.34 -39.48 2.24
C PHE A 10 8.71 -38.61 1.14
N PHE A 11 8.64 -37.32 1.47
CA PHE A 11 8.57 -36.18 0.56
C PHE A 11 9.21 -36.47 -0.80
N TYR A 12 8.38 -36.51 -1.85
CA TYR A 12 8.79 -36.09 -3.18
C TYR A 12 8.04 -34.80 -3.52
N PHE A 13 8.34 -33.76 -2.74
CA PHE A 13 8.11 -32.39 -3.17
C PHE A 13 9.17 -32.12 -4.24
N THR A 14 8.78 -32.27 -5.50
CA THR A 14 9.61 -31.93 -6.66
C THR A 14 9.82 -30.42 -6.70
N HIS A 15 10.69 -29.90 -5.83
CA HIS A 15 11.22 -28.54 -5.92
C HIS A 15 12.18 -28.47 -7.11
N ARG A 16 11.60 -28.23 -8.28
CA ARG A 16 12.29 -27.55 -9.38
C ARG A 16 11.38 -26.47 -9.96
N PHE A 17 10.80 -25.66 -9.08
CA PHE A 17 10.35 -24.34 -9.46
C PHE A 17 11.57 -23.43 -9.42
N SER A 18 12.00 -22.99 -10.60
CA SER A 18 12.87 -21.83 -10.72
C SER A 18 12.30 -20.73 -9.81
N HIS A 19 13.13 -20.14 -8.96
CA HIS A 19 12.81 -18.98 -8.12
C HIS A 19 12.51 -17.76 -9.02
N MET A 20 11.36 -17.80 -9.71
CA MET A 20 10.91 -16.72 -10.56
C MET A 20 10.10 -15.78 -9.69
N LEU A 21 10.77 -14.72 -9.27
CA LEU A 21 10.15 -13.64 -8.53
C LEU A 21 9.36 -12.77 -9.51
N THR A 22 8.06 -12.65 -9.25
CA THR A 22 7.15 -11.80 -10.04
C THR A 22 6.74 -10.58 -9.23
N PRO A 23 6.57 -9.41 -9.87
CA PRO A 23 6.15 -8.20 -9.15
C PRO A 23 4.68 -8.29 -8.75
N ALA A 24 4.43 -8.25 -7.44
CA ALA A 24 3.08 -8.15 -6.88
C ALA A 24 2.55 -6.71 -6.92
N ALA A 25 3.40 -5.73 -6.62
CA ALA A 25 3.05 -4.31 -6.61
C ALA A 25 4.29 -3.45 -6.88
N GLN A 26 4.08 -2.27 -7.47
CA GLN A 26 5.14 -1.33 -7.88
C GLN A 26 4.80 0.10 -7.48
N PHE A 27 5.81 0.98 -7.51
CA PHE A 27 5.67 2.40 -7.17
C PHE A 27 5.05 2.62 -5.78
N LEU A 28 5.53 1.84 -4.81
CA LEU A 28 5.15 1.97 -3.41
C LEU A 28 6.05 2.99 -2.73
N THR A 29 5.49 3.82 -1.85
CA THR A 29 6.27 4.50 -0.82
C THR A 29 6.83 3.48 0.18
N TYR A 30 7.84 3.84 0.97
CA TYR A 30 8.39 2.95 1.99
C TYR A 30 7.32 2.43 2.95
N ALA A 31 6.44 3.32 3.43
CA ALA A 31 5.37 2.96 4.34
C ALA A 31 4.37 1.97 3.72
N GLU A 32 4.01 2.18 2.45
CA GLU A 32 3.15 1.27 1.69
C GLU A 32 3.81 -0.10 1.48
N ALA A 33 5.10 -0.12 1.14
CA ALA A 33 5.84 -1.37 0.95
C ALA A 33 5.93 -2.19 2.24
N VAL A 34 6.20 -1.55 3.38
CA VAL A 34 6.23 -2.23 4.68
C VAL A 34 4.85 -2.76 5.06
N ALA A 35 3.79 -1.97 4.82
CA ALA A 35 2.42 -2.38 5.13
C ALA A 35 2.00 -3.62 4.31
N LEU A 36 2.23 -3.59 2.99
CA LEU A 36 1.90 -4.74 2.12
C LEU A 36 2.77 -5.96 2.45
N TYR A 37 4.06 -5.77 2.75
CA TYR A 37 4.93 -6.86 3.19
C TYR A 37 4.40 -7.54 4.45
N GLN A 38 3.93 -6.78 5.44
CA GLN A 38 3.35 -7.35 6.66
C GLN A 38 2.07 -8.14 6.36
N GLN A 39 1.18 -7.61 5.51
CA GLN A 39 -0.05 -8.31 5.12
C GLN A 39 0.23 -9.62 4.38
N LEU A 40 1.21 -9.64 3.48
CA LEU A 40 1.62 -10.85 2.77
C LEU A 40 2.26 -11.87 3.72
N LYS A 41 3.08 -11.40 4.67
CA LYS A 41 3.68 -12.25 5.68
C LYS A 41 2.62 -12.91 6.58
N GLU A 42 1.55 -12.20 6.94
CA GLU A 42 0.41 -12.75 7.68
C GLU A 42 -0.35 -13.82 6.88
N ALA A 43 -0.34 -13.72 5.55
CA ALA A 43 -0.88 -14.72 4.64
C ALA A 43 0.12 -15.85 4.29
N GLU A 44 1.25 -15.94 5.00
CA GLU A 44 2.33 -16.93 4.77
C GLU A 44 2.94 -16.86 3.36
N VAL A 45 2.90 -15.69 2.72
CA VAL A 45 3.54 -15.43 1.42
C VAL A 45 4.92 -14.82 1.63
N ASP A 46 5.95 -15.46 1.08
CA ASP A 46 7.30 -14.92 1.09
C ASP A 46 7.44 -13.79 0.05
N ALA A 47 7.89 -12.62 0.51
CA ALA A 47 8.01 -11.44 -0.33
C ALA A 47 9.33 -10.70 -0.15
N LEU A 48 9.84 -10.12 -1.24
CA LEU A 48 11.07 -9.33 -1.29
C LEU A 48 10.75 -7.89 -1.68
N VAL A 49 11.11 -6.96 -0.79
CA VAL A 49 11.02 -5.52 -1.06
C VAL A 49 12.30 -5.05 -1.75
N LYS A 50 12.17 -4.42 -2.91
CA LYS A 50 13.29 -3.87 -3.68
C LYS A 50 12.99 -2.43 -4.07
N THR A 51 13.99 -1.56 -4.06
CA THR A 51 13.85 -0.22 -4.63
C THR A 51 13.64 -0.30 -6.15
N CYS A 52 12.67 0.43 -6.68
CA CYS A 52 12.38 0.53 -8.10
C CYS A 52 12.30 1.98 -8.55
N GLY A 53 12.69 2.29 -9.79
CA GLY A 53 12.55 3.62 -10.39
C GLY A 53 13.88 4.23 -10.85
N PRO A 54 13.83 5.13 -11.85
CA PRO A 54 15.02 5.83 -12.33
C PRO A 54 15.51 6.82 -11.25
N PRO A 55 16.83 7.03 -11.12
CA PRO A 55 17.42 7.99 -10.16
C PRO A 55 17.10 9.47 -10.48
N SER A 56 16.19 9.76 -11.40
CA SER A 56 15.99 11.07 -12.00
C SER A 56 14.52 11.37 -12.26
N PHE A 57 13.73 11.56 -11.21
CA PHE A 57 12.54 12.40 -11.32
C PHE A 57 12.82 13.73 -10.60
N PRO A 58 12.98 14.85 -11.33
CA PRO A 58 13.38 16.13 -10.73
C PRO A 58 12.27 16.80 -9.89
N PHE A 59 11.07 16.21 -9.82
CA PHE A 59 9.90 16.81 -9.16
C PHE A 59 9.07 15.80 -8.32
N GLY A 60 9.62 14.63 -7.97
CA GLY A 60 8.91 13.60 -7.21
C GLY A 60 9.57 13.29 -5.87
N ASP A 61 8.78 13.22 -4.80
CA ASP A 61 9.23 12.86 -3.46
C ASP A 61 9.62 11.37 -3.39
N GLY A 62 10.88 11.07 -3.66
CA GLY A 62 11.57 9.94 -3.02
C GLY A 62 11.72 8.64 -3.80
N LEU A 63 12.49 7.73 -3.18
CA LEU A 63 12.75 6.37 -3.63
C LEU A 63 11.46 5.56 -3.62
N PHE A 64 11.11 4.93 -4.74
CA PHE A 64 10.00 3.99 -4.81
C PHE A 64 10.46 2.56 -4.54
N TYR A 65 9.50 1.72 -4.13
CA TYR A 65 9.71 0.32 -3.84
C TYR A 65 8.73 -0.54 -4.66
N GLN A 66 9.19 -1.73 -5.01
CA GLN A 66 8.40 -2.81 -5.57
C GLN A 66 8.44 -4.00 -4.62
N LEU A 67 7.32 -4.71 -4.51
CA LEU A 67 7.26 -6.00 -3.85
C LEU A 67 7.28 -7.12 -4.89
N LEU A 68 8.19 -8.07 -4.67
CA LEU A 68 8.33 -9.26 -5.48
C LEU A 68 7.90 -10.48 -4.64
N ILE A 69 7.11 -11.37 -5.23
CA ILE A 69 6.70 -12.64 -4.60
C ILE A 69 7.10 -13.80 -5.49
N GLU A 70 7.16 -15.01 -4.93
CA GLU A 70 7.34 -16.19 -5.77
C GLU A 70 6.11 -16.40 -6.67
N GLU A 71 6.33 -16.81 -7.93
CA GLU A 71 5.25 -17.08 -8.87
C GLU A 71 4.26 -18.14 -8.36
N ALA A 72 4.76 -19.09 -7.55
CA ALA A 72 3.93 -20.12 -6.91
C ALA A 72 2.93 -19.54 -5.90
N ASP A 73 3.24 -18.39 -5.29
CA ASP A 73 2.45 -17.76 -4.24
C ASP A 73 1.50 -16.68 -4.77
N VAL A 74 1.56 -16.36 -6.07
CA VAL A 74 0.62 -15.46 -6.74
C VAL A 74 -0.85 -15.76 -6.44
N PRO A 75 -1.35 -17.02 -6.54
CA PRO A 75 -2.75 -17.31 -6.22
C PRO A 75 -3.11 -17.03 -4.76
N LEU A 76 -2.17 -17.19 -3.82
CA LEU A 76 -2.37 -16.95 -2.39
C LEU A 76 -2.33 -15.44 -2.08
N ALA A 77 -1.41 -14.71 -2.73
CA ALA A 77 -1.22 -13.28 -2.55
C ALA A 77 -2.30 -12.41 -3.21
N ARG A 78 -3.03 -12.95 -4.20
CA ARG A 78 -3.94 -12.18 -5.07
C ARG A 78 -4.98 -11.38 -4.28
N GLU A 79 -5.66 -12.03 -3.33
CA GLU A 79 -6.72 -11.36 -2.55
C GLU A 79 -6.15 -10.21 -1.70
N THR A 80 -5.00 -10.43 -1.08
CA THR A 80 -4.31 -9.42 -0.27
C THR A 80 -3.87 -8.22 -1.11
N VAL A 81 -3.27 -8.48 -2.27
CA VAL A 81 -2.81 -7.41 -3.18
C VAL A 81 -3.99 -6.62 -3.74
N GLU A 82 -5.06 -7.30 -4.16
CA GLU A 82 -6.27 -6.63 -4.65
C GLU A 82 -6.93 -5.76 -3.57
N ALA A 83 -7.05 -6.27 -2.34
CA ALA A 83 -7.57 -5.51 -1.21
C ALA A 83 -6.70 -4.28 -0.88
N PHE A 84 -5.38 -4.43 -0.97
CA PHE A 84 -4.44 -3.34 -0.75
C PHE A 84 -4.56 -2.25 -1.83
N GLU A 85 -4.66 -2.61 -3.10
CA GLU A 85 -4.84 -1.63 -4.18
C GLU A 85 -6.18 -0.89 -4.07
N LEU A 86 -7.25 -1.57 -3.62
CA LEU A 86 -8.53 -0.92 -3.31
C LEU A 86 -8.40 0.11 -2.19
N GLN A 87 -7.63 -0.19 -1.14
CA GLN A 87 -7.36 0.77 -0.06
C GLN A 87 -6.54 1.97 -0.53
N ARG A 88 -5.58 1.77 -1.45
CA ARG A 88 -4.78 2.87 -2.02
C ARG A 88 -5.59 3.78 -2.93
N ALA A 89 -6.53 3.21 -3.67
CA ALA A 89 -7.44 3.98 -4.52
C ALA A 89 -8.46 4.80 -3.71
N ALA A 90 -8.63 4.51 -2.41
CA ALA A 90 -9.55 5.26 -1.57
C ALA A 90 -9.04 6.69 -1.31
N PRO A 91 -9.89 7.72 -1.47
CA PRO A 91 -9.49 9.10 -1.20
C PRO A 91 -9.11 9.25 0.28
N LYS A 92 -7.88 9.72 0.53
CA LYS A 92 -7.39 9.95 1.89
C LYS A 92 -8.27 10.97 2.61
N ALA A 93 -8.72 10.62 3.81
CA ALA A 93 -9.48 11.54 4.65
C ALA A 93 -8.63 12.78 4.98
N VAL A 94 -9.12 13.96 4.60
CA VAL A 94 -8.44 15.23 4.88
C VAL A 94 -8.46 15.48 6.38
N ARG A 95 -7.26 15.65 6.95
CA ARG A 95 -7.05 16.01 8.36
C ARG A 95 -6.97 17.51 8.54
N CYS A 96 -7.61 18.02 9.59
CA CYS A 96 -7.51 19.44 9.92
C CYS A 96 -6.08 19.82 10.34
N SER A 97 -5.53 20.87 9.74
CA SER A 97 -4.20 21.40 10.09
C SER A 97 -4.07 21.85 11.55
N ARG A 98 -5.18 22.27 12.17
CA ARG A 98 -5.20 22.81 13.54
C ARG A 98 -5.42 21.76 14.62
N CYS A 99 -6.50 20.98 14.52
CA CYS A 99 -6.89 20.01 15.55
C CYS A 99 -6.58 18.56 15.19
N ARG A 100 -6.05 18.30 13.98
CA ARG A 100 -5.77 16.97 13.43
C ARG A 100 -6.97 16.02 13.33
N ALA A 101 -8.18 16.51 13.59
CA ALA A 101 -9.40 15.74 13.41
C ALA A 101 -9.57 15.34 11.93
N GLU A 102 -10.03 14.11 11.72
CA GLU A 102 -10.36 13.55 10.42
C GLU A 102 -11.76 13.96 9.97
N GLY A 103 -12.00 13.95 8.66
CA GLY A 103 -13.33 14.22 8.08
C GLY A 103 -13.62 15.69 7.81
N ALA A 104 -12.60 16.50 7.46
CA ALA A 104 -12.84 17.86 7.01
C ALA A 104 -13.60 17.87 5.67
N ALA A 105 -14.77 18.51 5.64
CA ALA A 105 -15.64 18.54 4.47
C ALA A 105 -15.29 19.71 3.54
N PRO A 106 -15.41 19.55 2.21
CA PRO A 106 -15.20 20.64 1.28
C PRO A 106 -16.24 21.75 1.49
N LEU A 107 -15.79 22.99 1.43
CA LEU A 107 -16.61 24.18 1.58
C LEU A 107 -17.31 24.46 0.25
N LEU A 108 -18.61 24.14 0.16
CA LEU A 108 -19.38 24.22 -1.10
C LEU A 108 -19.62 25.64 -1.62
N ARG A 109 -19.57 26.65 -0.74
CA ARG A 109 -19.87 28.06 -1.08
C ARG A 109 -18.86 29.01 -0.45
N PRO A 110 -17.61 29.04 -0.96
CA PRO A 110 -16.63 30.04 -0.55
C PRO A 110 -17.09 31.44 -0.95
N ALA A 111 -16.72 32.42 -0.14
CA ALA A 111 -16.92 33.83 -0.43
C ALA A 111 -16.21 34.20 -1.75
N TRP A 112 -16.70 35.23 -2.44
CA TRP A 112 -16.18 35.61 -3.76
C TRP A 112 -14.67 35.92 -3.72
N TRP A 113 -14.18 36.56 -2.65
CA TRP A 113 -12.76 36.87 -2.48
C TRP A 113 -11.93 35.61 -2.20
N GLN A 114 -12.48 34.62 -1.50
CA GLN A 114 -11.81 33.34 -1.25
C GLN A 114 -11.62 32.56 -2.55
N ARG A 115 -12.57 32.64 -3.49
CA ARG A 115 -12.43 32.02 -4.82
C ARG A 115 -11.29 32.63 -5.63
N LEU A 116 -11.04 33.93 -5.45
CA LEU A 116 -9.96 34.66 -6.10
C LEU A 116 -8.61 34.34 -5.44
N TYR A 117 -8.56 34.34 -4.11
CA TYR A 117 -7.32 34.12 -3.36
C TYR A 117 -6.87 32.65 -3.38
N TYR A 118 -7.81 31.71 -3.31
CA TYR A 118 -7.58 30.26 -3.27
C TYR A 118 -7.90 29.59 -4.61
N ALA A 119 -7.75 30.32 -5.72
CA ALA A 119 -8.05 29.81 -7.05
C ALA A 119 -7.24 28.54 -7.34
N GLY A 120 -7.92 27.47 -7.75
CA GLY A 120 -7.31 26.16 -8.04
C GLY A 120 -7.11 25.25 -6.83
N THR A 121 -7.49 25.67 -5.61
CA THR A 121 -7.46 24.82 -4.41
C THR A 121 -8.87 24.55 -3.89
N VAL A 122 -9.06 23.43 -3.19
CA VAL A 122 -10.34 23.12 -2.55
C VAL A 122 -10.26 23.57 -1.10
N LEU A 123 -11.15 24.49 -0.70
CA LEU A 123 -11.26 24.88 0.70
C LEU A 123 -12.00 23.80 1.47
N HIS A 124 -11.43 23.36 2.58
CA HIS A 124 -12.07 22.43 3.53
C HIS A 124 -12.41 23.16 4.83
N LYS A 125 -13.49 22.72 5.47
CA LYS A 125 -13.91 23.19 6.79
C LYS A 125 -13.92 22.02 7.77
N CYS A 126 -13.23 22.20 8.89
CA CYS A 126 -13.24 21.22 9.97
C CYS A 126 -14.58 21.24 10.72
N THR A 127 -15.19 20.07 10.93
CA THR A 127 -16.43 19.91 11.71
C THR A 127 -16.22 20.07 13.22
N GLN A 128 -15.00 19.85 13.72
CA GLN A 128 -14.65 19.93 15.15
C GLN A 128 -14.29 21.35 15.58
N CYS A 129 -13.33 22.00 14.92
CA CYS A 129 -12.83 23.32 15.32
C CYS A 129 -13.29 24.47 14.42
N GLY A 130 -14.07 24.19 13.37
CA GLY A 130 -14.60 25.20 12.44
C GLY A 130 -13.56 25.90 11.57
N THR A 131 -12.28 25.52 11.65
CA THR A 131 -11.20 26.16 10.89
C THR A 131 -11.31 25.81 9.41
N GLU A 132 -11.16 26.83 8.57
CA GLU A 132 -11.12 26.73 7.11
C GLU A 132 -9.67 26.67 6.64
N PHE A 133 -9.35 25.77 5.72
CA PHE A 133 -7.99 25.62 5.19
C PHE A 133 -8.01 25.09 3.76
N PRO A 134 -7.08 25.53 2.89
CA PRO A 134 -6.93 25.00 1.55
C PRO A 134 -6.20 23.66 1.56
N VAL A 135 -6.57 22.78 0.63
CA VAL A 135 -5.87 21.54 0.28
C VAL A 135 -5.65 21.51 -1.22
#